data_AF-A0A959BWD7-F1
#
_entry.id   AF-A0A959BWD7-F1
#
_cell.length_a   1.000
_cell.length_b   1.000
_cell.length_c   1.000
_cell.angle_alpha   90.00
_cell.angle_beta   90.00
_cell.angle_gamma   90.00
#
_symmetry.space_group_name_H-M   'P 1'
#
loop_
_entity.id
_entity.type
_entity.pdbx_description
1 polymer ?
#
loop_
_entity_poly.entity_id
_entity_poly.type
_entity_poly.pdbx_seq_one_letter_code
_entity_poly.pdbx_strand_id
1 'polypeptide(L)'
;MKPAIALLIAVAFAFSSNLNAQADSGKASAFTGLFEEVQAGSLHLFSHFNEELPADFAFTGQKIGKKYYGFFSGEYRQMLESGAVFYAVYRMKNDGKDAYIIRMPSNKGPHTFYLFEWRGETLHSVQLLAYAFCADGFCHQQDCWVADLNGDSKVDILTQFRRTLPRSRKVLTSNEQVYLQKDAGRFGIVPQGAVHLEPGRFELQELAY
;
A
#
# COMPACT_ATOMS: atom_id res chain seq x y z
N MET A 1 72.20 -8.27 -13.51
CA MET A 1 70.98 -7.93 -12.72
C MET A 1 70.20 -6.88 -13.50
N LYS A 2 68.98 -7.23 -13.95
CA LYS A 2 68.02 -6.33 -14.63
C LYS A 2 66.64 -6.61 -14.01
N PRO A 3 65.88 -5.62 -13.52
CA PRO A 3 64.46 -5.78 -13.23
C PRO A 3 63.63 -5.45 -14.48
N ALA A 4 62.73 -6.36 -14.86
CA ALA A 4 61.28 -6.30 -14.61
C ALA A 4 60.52 -5.50 -15.68
N ILE A 5 59.84 -6.23 -16.57
CA ILE A 5 58.65 -5.75 -17.29
C ILE A 5 57.54 -6.71 -16.89
N ALA A 6 56.60 -6.21 -16.08
CA ALA A 6 55.32 -6.84 -15.86
C ALA A 6 54.26 -5.74 -15.97
N LEU A 7 53.65 -5.65 -17.15
CA LEU A 7 52.43 -4.89 -17.35
C LEU A 7 51.57 -5.70 -18.32
N LEU A 8 50.51 -6.32 -17.82
CA LEU A 8 49.33 -6.66 -18.62
C LEU A 8 48.11 -6.92 -17.71
N ILE A 9 47.13 -6.04 -17.93
CA ILE A 9 45.67 -6.28 -17.95
C ILE A 9 44.99 -6.57 -16.61
N ALA A 10 44.38 -5.52 -16.06
CA ALA A 10 43.20 -5.61 -15.22
C ALA A 10 42.10 -4.70 -15.80
N VAL A 11 41.39 -5.17 -16.84
CA VAL A 11 40.13 -4.55 -17.30
C VAL A 11 39.16 -5.66 -17.67
N ALA A 12 38.45 -6.22 -16.69
CA ALA A 12 37.34 -7.15 -16.96
C ALA A 12 36.30 -7.27 -15.81
N PHE A 13 36.22 -6.32 -14.86
CA PHE A 13 35.26 -6.43 -13.74
C PHE A 13 34.26 -5.27 -13.59
N ALA A 14 34.27 -4.27 -14.47
CA ALA A 14 33.37 -3.11 -14.38
C ALA A 14 32.12 -3.17 -15.28
N PHE A 15 31.98 -4.19 -16.14
CA PHE A 15 30.85 -4.28 -17.08
C PHE A 15 29.65 -5.10 -16.56
N SER A 16 29.86 -6.04 -15.63
CA SER A 16 28.79 -6.92 -15.15
C SER A 16 27.85 -6.26 -14.14
N SER A 17 28.34 -5.27 -13.37
CA SER A 17 27.53 -4.55 -12.37
C SER A 17 26.54 -3.56 -12.99
N ASN A 18 26.92 -2.90 -14.10
CA ASN A 18 26.05 -1.94 -14.78
C ASN A 18 24.89 -2.61 -15.55
N LEU A 19 25.09 -3.82 -16.09
CA LEU A 19 24.04 -4.56 -16.80
C LEU A 19 22.92 -5.04 -15.85
N ASN A 20 23.28 -5.51 -14.65
CA ASN A 20 22.30 -5.95 -13.65
C ASN A 20 21.52 -4.77 -13.06
N ALA A 21 22.20 -3.68 -12.69
CA ALA A 21 21.52 -2.48 -12.17
C ALA A 21 20.55 -1.86 -13.21
N GLN A 22 20.91 -1.89 -14.49
CA GLN A 22 20.03 -1.40 -15.55
C GLN A 22 18.84 -2.34 -15.80
N ALA A 23 19.03 -3.66 -15.75
CA ALA A 23 17.95 -4.64 -15.86
C ALA A 23 16.95 -4.55 -14.67
N ASP A 24 17.46 -4.34 -13.45
CA ASP A 24 16.64 -4.17 -12.26
C ASP A 24 15.88 -2.84 -12.27
N SER A 25 16.49 -1.76 -12.79
CA SER A 25 15.80 -0.47 -12.98
C SER A 25 14.64 -0.57 -13.98
N GLY A 26 14.80 -1.30 -15.08
CA GLY A 26 13.75 -1.51 -16.08
C GLY A 26 12.59 -2.35 -15.51
N LYS A 27 12.90 -3.35 -14.70
CA LYS A 27 11.90 -4.18 -14.03
C LYS A 27 11.10 -3.39 -12.97
N ALA A 28 11.78 -2.56 -12.17
CA ALA A 28 11.13 -1.70 -11.19
C ALA A 28 10.24 -0.64 -11.84
N SER A 29 10.69 -0.05 -12.97
CA SER A 29 9.88 0.86 -13.77
C SER A 29 8.65 0.15 -14.35
N ALA A 30 8.80 -1.07 -14.87
CA ALA A 30 7.69 -1.84 -15.41
C ALA A 30 6.68 -2.25 -14.33
N PHE A 31 7.13 -2.50 -13.09
CA PHE A 31 6.25 -2.76 -11.96
C PHE A 31 5.50 -1.50 -11.52
N THR A 32 6.18 -0.37 -11.49
CA THR A 32 5.58 0.93 -11.18
C THR A 32 4.49 1.28 -12.19
N GLY A 33 4.66 0.91 -13.46
CA GLY A 33 3.65 1.08 -14.50
C GLY A 33 2.38 0.21 -14.37
N LEU A 34 2.31 -0.67 -13.37
CA LEU A 34 1.07 -1.42 -13.06
C LEU A 34 0.04 -0.58 -12.29
N PHE A 35 0.47 0.55 -11.72
CA PHE A 35 -0.35 1.35 -10.81
C PHE A 35 -0.91 2.57 -11.54
N GLU A 36 -2.19 2.83 -11.32
CA GLU A 36 -2.79 4.10 -11.70
C GLU A 36 -2.26 5.21 -10.77
N GLU A 37 -1.90 6.36 -11.34
CA GLU A 37 -1.44 7.48 -10.54
C GLU A 37 -2.62 8.29 -10.03
N VAL A 38 -2.65 8.53 -8.72
CA VAL A 38 -3.69 9.32 -8.05
C VAL A 38 -3.04 10.51 -7.35
N GLN A 39 -3.69 11.66 -7.45
CA GLN A 39 -3.33 12.82 -6.65
C GLN A 39 -3.82 12.61 -5.21
N ALA A 40 -2.93 12.80 -4.26
CA ALA A 40 -3.33 12.81 -2.86
C ALA A 40 -4.23 14.02 -2.57
N GLY A 41 -5.32 13.82 -1.83
CA GLY A 41 -6.27 14.90 -1.51
C GLY A 41 -7.73 14.48 -1.42
N SER A 42 -8.12 13.39 -2.07
CA SER A 42 -9.54 13.01 -2.18
C SER A 42 -9.77 11.52 -2.37
N LEU A 43 -8.84 10.66 -1.97
CA LEU A 43 -9.00 9.22 -2.12
C LEU A 43 -9.66 8.64 -0.88
N HIS A 44 -10.86 8.06 -1.04
CA HIS A 44 -11.52 7.22 -0.04
C HIS A 44 -11.39 5.76 -0.47
N LEU A 45 -10.72 4.95 0.32
CA LEU A 45 -10.58 3.51 0.12
C LEU A 45 -11.52 2.77 1.06
N PHE A 46 -12.30 1.85 0.49
CA PHE A 46 -13.12 0.90 1.25
C PHE A 46 -12.95 -0.50 0.67
N SER A 47 -13.17 -1.51 1.52
CA SER A 47 -13.05 -2.91 1.16
C SER A 47 -14.41 -3.54 0.92
N HIS A 48 -14.46 -4.43 -0.06
CA HIS A 48 -15.56 -5.37 -0.20
C HIS A 48 -15.29 -6.60 0.67
N PHE A 49 -16.30 -7.18 1.33
CA PHE A 49 -16.10 -8.33 2.22
C PHE A 49 -16.25 -9.68 1.50
N ASN A 50 -16.97 -9.74 0.37
CA ASN A 50 -17.10 -10.95 -0.46
C ASN A 50 -15.87 -11.14 -1.35
N GLU A 51 -15.53 -12.40 -1.67
CA GLU A 51 -14.45 -12.73 -2.61
C GLU A 51 -14.72 -12.17 -4.01
N GLU A 52 -15.96 -12.26 -4.48
CA GLU A 52 -16.41 -11.65 -5.72
C GLU A 52 -16.61 -10.15 -5.55
N LEU A 53 -16.06 -9.38 -6.50
CA LEU A 53 -16.21 -7.94 -6.53
C LEU A 53 -17.41 -7.54 -7.41
N PRO A 54 -18.19 -6.52 -7.01
CA PRO A 54 -19.14 -5.87 -7.90
C PRO A 54 -18.46 -5.37 -9.18
N ALA A 55 -19.20 -5.35 -10.29
CA ALA A 55 -18.68 -4.93 -11.59
C ALA A 55 -18.21 -3.46 -11.59
N ASP A 56 -18.79 -2.63 -10.72
CA ASP A 56 -18.51 -1.22 -10.54
C ASP A 56 -17.56 -0.93 -9.37
N PHE A 57 -16.91 -1.95 -8.80
CA PHE A 57 -15.97 -1.76 -7.71
C PHE A 57 -14.77 -0.90 -8.15
N ALA A 58 -14.61 0.28 -7.56
CA ALA A 58 -13.64 1.27 -8.01
C ALA A 58 -12.17 0.82 -7.89
N PHE A 59 -11.86 -0.13 -6.99
CA PHE A 59 -10.48 -0.48 -6.61
C PHE A 59 -10.05 -1.87 -7.07
N THR A 60 -10.42 -2.25 -8.29
CA THR A 60 -10.04 -3.55 -8.87
C THR A 60 -8.52 -3.70 -8.99
N GLY A 61 -7.84 -2.72 -9.59
CA GLY A 61 -6.41 -2.73 -9.82
C GLY A 61 -5.93 -3.80 -10.81
N GLN A 62 -4.63 -3.81 -11.09
CA GLN A 62 -3.99 -4.76 -12.00
C GLN A 62 -3.32 -5.90 -11.24
N LYS A 63 -3.55 -7.15 -11.65
CA LYS A 63 -2.89 -8.31 -11.04
C LYS A 63 -1.36 -8.22 -11.13
N ILE A 64 -0.70 -8.35 -9.99
CA ILE A 64 0.77 -8.37 -9.89
C ILE A 64 1.27 -9.75 -10.33
N GLY A 65 2.02 -9.79 -11.42
CA GLY A 65 2.55 -11.04 -11.99
C GLY A 65 3.74 -11.62 -11.20
N LYS A 66 3.92 -12.96 -11.29
CA LYS A 66 5.00 -13.72 -10.62
C LYS A 66 6.41 -13.12 -10.80
N LYS A 67 6.68 -12.52 -11.96
CA LYS A 67 7.96 -11.86 -12.24
C LYS A 67 8.33 -10.76 -11.22
N TYR A 68 7.34 -10.16 -10.55
CA TYR A 68 7.52 -9.09 -9.57
C TYR A 68 7.52 -9.55 -8.12
N TYR A 69 7.35 -10.85 -7.84
CA TYR A 69 7.29 -11.35 -6.45
C TYR A 69 8.57 -11.06 -5.66
N GLY A 70 9.72 -10.97 -6.35
CA GLY A 70 11.01 -10.60 -5.75
C GLY A 70 11.04 -9.19 -5.15
N PHE A 71 10.09 -8.32 -5.48
CA PHE A 71 9.95 -7.01 -4.84
C PHE A 71 9.30 -7.08 -3.46
N PHE A 72 8.67 -8.19 -3.09
CA PHE A 72 8.11 -8.38 -1.76
C PHE A 72 9.10 -9.13 -0.88
N SER A 73 9.04 -8.89 0.42
CA SER A 73 9.86 -9.60 1.42
C SER A 73 8.98 -10.17 2.54
N GLY A 74 9.54 -11.10 3.31
CA GLY A 74 8.88 -11.68 4.48
C GLY A 74 7.55 -12.37 4.15
N GLU A 75 6.55 -12.12 4.99
CA GLU A 75 5.21 -12.74 4.89
C GLU A 75 4.52 -12.48 3.54
N TYR A 76 4.67 -11.28 2.97
CA TYR A 76 4.00 -10.92 1.72
C TYR A 76 4.52 -11.74 0.53
N ARG A 77 5.83 -11.99 0.50
CA ARG A 77 6.43 -12.87 -0.50
C ARG A 77 5.97 -14.31 -0.32
N GLN A 78 5.93 -14.81 0.91
CA GLN A 78 5.48 -16.17 1.22
C GLN A 78 4.01 -16.38 0.84
N MET A 79 3.15 -15.39 1.05
CA MET A 79 1.75 -15.41 0.62
C MET A 79 1.65 -15.54 -0.90
N LEU A 80 2.39 -14.72 -1.65
CA LEU A 80 2.43 -14.78 -3.12
C LEU A 80 2.95 -16.13 -3.64
N GLU A 81 4.00 -16.67 -3.01
CA GLU A 81 4.58 -17.97 -3.35
C GLU A 81 3.63 -19.13 -3.02
N SER A 82 2.79 -18.96 -2.00
CA SER A 82 1.74 -19.90 -1.60
C SER A 82 0.44 -19.75 -2.41
N GLY A 83 0.42 -18.85 -3.40
CA GLY A 83 -0.67 -18.71 -4.37
C GLY A 83 -1.64 -17.56 -4.11
N ALA A 84 -1.39 -16.71 -3.10
CA ALA A 84 -2.15 -15.47 -2.95
C ALA A 84 -2.00 -14.58 -4.19
N VAL A 85 -3.04 -13.80 -4.48
CA VAL A 85 -3.07 -12.89 -5.63
C VAL A 85 -3.12 -11.45 -5.13
N PHE A 86 -2.14 -10.64 -5.52
CA PHE A 86 -2.10 -9.22 -5.20
C PHE A 86 -2.45 -8.38 -6.42
N TYR A 87 -3.03 -7.21 -6.18
CA TYR A 87 -3.43 -6.26 -7.20
C TYR A 87 -2.80 -4.89 -6.92
N ALA A 88 -2.11 -4.35 -7.91
CA ALA A 88 -1.61 -2.98 -7.93
C ALA A 88 -2.79 -2.03 -8.17
N VAL A 89 -3.13 -1.20 -7.18
CA VAL A 89 -4.31 -0.33 -7.25
C VAL A 89 -3.89 1.07 -7.66
N TYR A 90 -3.21 1.77 -6.76
CA TYR A 90 -2.80 3.15 -6.97
C TYR A 90 -1.35 3.40 -6.59
N ARG A 91 -0.75 4.40 -7.23
CA ARG A 91 0.51 5.02 -6.83
C ARG A 91 0.26 6.49 -6.53
N MET A 92 0.84 6.96 -5.44
CA MET A 92 0.72 8.36 -5.01
C MET A 92 2.08 8.91 -4.61
N LYS A 93 2.23 10.24 -4.67
CA LYS A 93 3.42 10.92 -4.15
C LYS A 93 3.38 11.00 -2.63
N ASN A 94 4.52 10.75 -2.00
CA ASN A 94 4.70 10.69 -0.55
C ASN A 94 6.05 11.34 -0.20
N ASP A 95 6.04 12.64 0.09
CA ASP A 95 7.26 13.44 0.36
C ASP A 95 8.39 13.24 -0.68
N GLY A 96 8.05 13.43 -1.96
CA GLY A 96 8.99 13.27 -3.08
C GLY A 96 9.29 11.83 -3.50
N LYS A 97 8.74 10.82 -2.80
CA LYS A 97 8.83 9.39 -3.16
C LYS A 97 7.48 8.88 -3.66
N ASP A 98 7.49 7.69 -4.24
CA ASP A 98 6.26 6.97 -4.59
C ASP A 98 5.87 6.03 -3.45
N ALA A 99 4.57 6.03 -3.11
CA ALA A 99 3.94 5.03 -2.27
C ALA A 99 2.87 4.28 -3.08
N TYR A 100 2.64 3.01 -2.73
CA TYR A 100 1.88 2.07 -3.55
C TYR A 100 0.76 1.43 -2.73
N ILE A 101 -0.47 1.57 -3.20
CA ILE A 101 -1.65 0.92 -2.60
C ILE A 101 -1.85 -0.42 -3.30
N ILE A 102 -1.81 -1.49 -2.50
CA ILE A 102 -1.95 -2.86 -3.00
C ILE A 102 -3.13 -3.52 -2.30
N ARG A 103 -4.01 -4.14 -3.11
CA ARG A 103 -5.12 -4.97 -2.64
C ARG A 103 -4.69 -6.44 -2.61
N MET A 104 -4.93 -7.12 -1.49
CA MET A 104 -4.57 -8.52 -1.29
C MET A 104 -5.48 -9.21 -0.27
N PRO A 105 -5.60 -10.55 -0.30
CA PRO A 105 -6.25 -11.27 0.78
C PRO A 105 -5.44 -11.16 2.08
N SER A 106 -6.12 -11.13 3.23
CA SER A 106 -5.49 -11.24 4.54
C SER A 106 -6.44 -11.96 5.52
N ASN A 107 -6.04 -12.10 6.78
CA ASN A 107 -6.95 -12.54 7.84
C ASN A 107 -8.05 -11.52 8.19
N LYS A 108 -8.08 -10.36 7.51
CA LYS A 108 -9.10 -9.31 7.62
C LYS A 108 -10.01 -9.23 6.39
N GLY A 109 -10.02 -10.27 5.56
CA GLY A 109 -10.92 -10.40 4.42
C GLY A 109 -10.18 -10.54 3.08
N PRO A 110 -10.93 -10.82 2.00
CA PRO A 110 -10.37 -11.13 0.69
C PRO A 110 -9.76 -9.90 -0.01
N HIS A 111 -10.17 -8.68 0.37
CA HIS A 111 -9.81 -7.44 -0.32
C HIS A 111 -9.20 -6.39 0.61
N THR A 112 -8.12 -6.77 1.29
CA THR A 112 -7.42 -5.85 2.21
C THR A 112 -6.48 -4.91 1.46
N PHE A 113 -6.50 -3.62 1.81
CA PHE A 113 -5.64 -2.60 1.22
C PHE A 113 -4.52 -2.20 2.16
N TYR A 114 -3.29 -2.24 1.66
CA TYR A 114 -2.10 -1.80 2.37
C TYR A 114 -1.35 -0.75 1.55
N LEU A 115 -0.72 0.20 2.25
CA LEU A 115 0.27 1.11 1.70
C LEU A 115 1.65 0.46 1.76
N PHE A 116 2.40 0.51 0.66
CA PHE A 116 3.77 0.04 0.56
C PHE A 116 4.71 1.14 0.08
N GLU A 117 5.97 1.04 0.48
CA GLU A 117 7.07 1.89 0.00
C GLU A 117 8.30 1.06 -0.30
N TRP A 118 9.11 1.53 -1.25
CA TRP A 118 10.44 0.98 -1.49
C TRP A 118 11.38 1.25 -0.32
N ARG A 119 12.09 0.21 0.11
CA ARG A 119 13.28 0.32 0.97
C ARG A 119 14.40 -0.49 0.33
N GLY A 120 15.31 0.20 -0.34
CA GLY A 120 16.25 -0.46 -1.24
C GLY A 120 15.50 -1.08 -2.43
N GLU A 121 15.67 -2.37 -2.63
CA GLU A 121 15.11 -3.12 -3.78
C GLU A 121 13.80 -3.85 -3.46
N THR A 122 13.26 -3.71 -2.24
CA THR A 122 12.02 -4.37 -1.82
C THR A 122 10.99 -3.40 -1.30
N LEU A 123 9.73 -3.73 -1.49
CA LEU A 123 8.57 -3.09 -0.91
C LEU A 123 8.35 -3.56 0.52
N HIS A 124 8.05 -2.61 1.39
CA HIS A 124 7.66 -2.85 2.77
C HIS A 124 6.29 -2.22 3.02
N SER A 125 5.43 -2.98 3.70
CA SER A 125 4.15 -2.47 4.18
C SER A 125 4.40 -1.37 5.20
N VAL A 126 3.69 -0.25 5.04
CA VAL A 126 3.76 0.93 5.88
C VAL A 126 2.53 1.04 6.74
N GLN A 127 1.35 0.85 6.16
CA GLN A 127 0.07 1.06 6.83
C GLN A 127 -1.02 0.14 6.27
N LEU A 128 -1.84 -0.42 7.14
CA LEU A 128 -3.11 -1.04 6.77
C LEU A 128 -4.14 0.07 6.56
N LEU A 129 -4.69 0.16 5.34
CA LEU A 129 -5.59 1.24 4.94
C LEU A 129 -7.05 0.85 5.13
N ALA A 130 -7.51 -0.19 4.43
CA ALA A 130 -8.91 -0.58 4.44
C ALA A 130 -9.09 -2.10 4.45
N TYR A 131 -10.13 -2.58 5.11
CA TYR A 131 -10.52 -4.00 5.14
C TYR A 131 -11.98 -4.17 5.55
N ALA A 132 -12.58 -5.29 5.18
CA ALA A 132 -13.92 -5.67 5.61
C ALA A 132 -14.04 -7.19 5.71
N PHE A 133 -14.58 -7.68 6.82
CA PHE A 133 -14.89 -9.10 7.02
C PHE A 133 -15.97 -9.27 8.10
N CYS A 134 -16.68 -10.39 8.07
CA CYS A 134 -17.58 -10.79 9.15
C CYS A 134 -17.12 -12.10 9.77
N ALA A 135 -17.00 -12.14 11.09
CA ALA A 135 -16.60 -13.30 11.87
C ALA A 135 -17.25 -13.23 13.26
N ASP A 136 -17.50 -14.39 13.87
CA ASP A 136 -17.99 -14.51 15.25
C ASP A 136 -19.27 -13.70 15.56
N GLY A 137 -20.15 -13.55 14.57
CA GLY A 137 -21.41 -12.81 14.70
C GLY A 137 -21.27 -11.28 14.60
N PHE A 138 -20.11 -10.78 14.18
CA PHE A 138 -19.85 -9.36 13.97
C PHE A 138 -19.32 -9.09 12.56
N CYS A 139 -19.52 -7.87 12.09
CA CYS A 139 -18.84 -7.36 10.90
C CYS A 139 -17.88 -6.26 11.29
N HIS A 140 -16.67 -6.35 10.76
CA HIS A 140 -15.57 -5.43 10.97
C HIS A 140 -15.32 -4.71 9.65
N GLN A 141 -15.21 -3.39 9.72
CA GLN A 141 -14.85 -2.57 8.58
C GLN A 141 -13.86 -1.51 9.02
N GLN A 142 -12.88 -1.27 8.17
CA GLN A 142 -12.06 -0.07 8.21
C GLN A 142 -12.04 0.54 6.82
N ASP A 143 -12.35 1.83 6.73
CA ASP A 143 -12.08 2.62 5.54
C ASP A 143 -10.92 3.58 5.81
N CYS A 144 -10.34 4.09 4.74
CA CYS A 144 -9.24 5.03 4.77
C CYS A 144 -9.50 6.21 3.86
N TRP A 145 -9.11 7.41 4.29
CA TRP A 145 -9.02 8.59 3.47
C TRP A 145 -7.57 9.03 3.38
N VAL A 146 -7.12 9.30 2.16
CA VAL A 146 -5.81 9.84 1.86
C VAL A 146 -5.99 11.26 1.37
N ALA A 147 -5.70 12.22 2.25
CA ALA A 147 -5.97 13.63 2.05
C ALA A 147 -4.99 14.50 2.83
N ASP A 148 -4.85 15.77 2.47
CA ASP A 148 -4.21 16.77 3.33
C ASP A 148 -5.21 17.14 4.44
N LEU A 149 -4.92 16.76 5.69
CA LEU A 149 -5.82 16.93 6.83
C LEU A 149 -5.42 18.13 7.70
N ASN A 150 -4.17 18.58 7.63
CA ASN A 150 -3.64 19.67 8.47
C ASN A 150 -3.30 20.96 7.68
N GLY A 151 -3.42 20.95 6.35
CA GLY A 151 -3.16 22.07 5.46
C GLY A 151 -1.69 22.29 5.11
N ASP A 152 -0.80 21.32 5.38
CA ASP A 152 0.64 21.44 5.10
C ASP A 152 1.04 20.96 3.69
N SER A 153 0.05 20.63 2.85
CA SER A 153 0.23 20.09 1.49
C SER A 153 0.93 18.74 1.43
N LYS A 154 1.05 18.04 2.56
CA LYS A 154 1.50 16.64 2.61
C LYS A 154 0.30 15.71 2.66
N VAL A 155 0.59 14.44 2.40
CA VAL A 155 -0.44 13.40 2.36
C VAL A 155 -0.62 12.84 3.75
N ASP A 156 -1.80 12.99 4.33
CA ASP A 156 -2.17 12.37 5.59
C ASP A 156 -3.11 11.18 5.36
N ILE A 157 -3.24 10.35 6.40
CA ILE A 157 -4.14 9.20 6.40
C ILE A 157 -5.11 9.33 7.56
N LEU A 158 -6.40 9.27 7.26
CA LEU A 158 -7.46 9.06 8.23
C LEU A 158 -7.98 7.64 8.06
N THR A 159 -8.05 6.86 9.14
CA THR A 159 -8.74 5.57 9.15
C THR A 159 -9.92 5.62 10.11
N GLN A 160 -11.07 5.16 9.67
CA GLN A 160 -12.22 4.95 10.54
C GLN A 160 -12.55 3.46 10.58
N PHE A 161 -12.64 2.92 11.78
CA PHE A 161 -13.01 1.53 12.05
C PHE A 161 -14.41 1.48 12.64
N ARG A 162 -15.21 0.49 12.24
CA ARG A 162 -16.44 0.11 12.93
C ARG A 162 -16.58 -1.41 13.10
N ARG A 163 -17.20 -1.80 14.22
CA ARG A 163 -17.73 -3.14 14.45
C ARG A 163 -19.25 -3.08 14.56
N THR A 164 -19.97 -3.83 13.73
CA THR A 164 -21.43 -3.84 13.66
C THR A 164 -22.02 -5.24 13.89
N LEU A 165 -23.29 -5.28 14.28
CA LEU A 165 -24.10 -6.50 14.21
C LEU A 165 -24.61 -6.71 12.78
N PRO A 166 -24.45 -7.90 12.15
CA PRO A 166 -24.80 -8.11 10.74
C PRO A 166 -26.27 -7.80 10.41
N ARG A 167 -27.21 -8.19 11.28
CA ARG A 167 -28.65 -8.06 11.01
C ARG A 167 -29.21 -6.67 11.31
N SER A 168 -28.87 -6.10 12.47
CA SER A 168 -29.43 -4.82 12.91
C SER A 168 -28.60 -3.63 12.45
N ARG A 169 -27.38 -3.86 11.93
CA ARG A 169 -26.37 -2.84 11.62
C ARG A 169 -26.02 -1.93 12.79
N LYS A 170 -26.40 -2.32 14.02
CA LYS A 170 -26.07 -1.57 15.23
C LYS A 170 -24.55 -1.51 15.38
N VAL A 171 -24.01 -0.29 15.43
CA VAL A 171 -22.60 -0.04 15.73
C VAL A 171 -22.36 -0.36 17.21
N LEU A 172 -21.39 -1.24 17.47
CA LEU A 172 -20.98 -1.64 18.81
C LEU A 172 -19.72 -0.90 19.26
N THR A 173 -18.84 -0.60 18.31
CA THR A 173 -17.57 0.08 18.55
C THR A 173 -17.19 0.83 17.28
N SER A 174 -16.67 2.03 17.44
CA SER A 174 -16.09 2.82 16.36
C SER A 174 -14.84 3.50 16.86
N ASN A 175 -13.79 3.52 16.04
CA ASN A 175 -12.54 4.20 16.34
C ASN A 175 -12.13 5.03 15.14
N GLU A 176 -11.49 6.15 15.41
CA GLU A 176 -10.90 7.03 14.41
C GLU A 176 -9.42 7.22 14.72
N GLN A 177 -8.56 7.12 13.71
CA GLN A 177 -7.14 7.37 13.85
C GLN A 177 -6.65 8.24 12.70
N VAL A 178 -5.94 9.31 13.06
CA VAL A 178 -5.29 10.21 12.11
C VAL A 178 -3.79 9.97 12.18
N TYR A 179 -3.20 9.85 11.00
CA TYR A 179 -1.77 9.69 10.80
C TYR A 179 -1.28 10.85 9.95
N LEU A 180 -0.54 11.77 10.56
CA LEU A 180 0.06 12.87 9.83
C LEU A 180 1.38 12.46 9.20
N GLN A 181 1.62 12.91 7.97
CA GLN A 181 2.92 12.72 7.33
C GLN A 181 3.96 13.63 7.97
N LYS A 182 5.02 13.00 8.46
CA LYS A 182 6.26 13.60 8.91
C LYS A 182 7.28 13.59 7.79
N ASP A 183 8.48 14.07 8.09
CA ASP A 183 9.58 14.10 7.14
C ASP A 183 9.97 12.69 6.64
N ALA A 184 10.47 12.64 5.42
CA ALA A 184 10.88 11.46 4.68
C ALA A 184 9.74 10.45 4.38
N GLY A 185 8.49 10.92 4.35
CA GLY A 185 7.30 10.13 4.01
C GLY A 185 6.72 9.30 5.16
N ARG A 186 7.26 9.44 6.38
CA ARG A 186 6.85 8.62 7.53
C ARG A 186 5.53 9.11 8.13
N PHE A 187 4.66 8.19 8.52
CA PHE A 187 3.41 8.53 9.18
C PHE A 187 3.53 8.46 10.71
N GLY A 188 2.93 9.42 11.41
CA GLY A 188 2.83 9.40 12.87
C GLY A 188 1.39 9.56 13.33
N ILE A 189 0.95 8.67 14.22
CA ILE A 189 -0.36 8.80 14.86
C ILE A 189 -0.41 10.06 15.71
N VAL A 190 -1.54 10.78 15.64
CA VAL A 190 -1.81 11.93 16.51
C VAL A 190 -3.00 11.65 17.42
N PRO A 191 -3.08 12.31 18.60
CA PRO A 191 -4.24 12.19 19.47
C PRO A 191 -5.53 12.60 18.78
N GLN A 192 -6.65 12.00 19.20
CA GLN A 192 -7.96 12.39 18.72
C GLN A 192 -8.22 13.88 19.02
N GLY A 193 -8.73 14.62 18.02
CA GLY A 193 -8.97 16.06 18.13
C GLY A 193 -7.75 16.95 17.89
N ALA A 194 -6.56 16.39 17.62
CA ALA A 194 -5.39 17.16 17.23
C ALA A 194 -5.54 17.81 15.84
N VAL A 195 -6.43 17.28 15.01
CA VAL A 195 -6.75 17.76 13.67
C VAL A 195 -8.26 18.00 13.60
N HIS A 196 -8.66 19.12 13.01
CA HIS A 196 -10.06 19.44 12.79
C HIS A 196 -10.56 18.70 11.54
N LEU A 197 -11.46 17.74 11.72
CA LEU A 197 -12.11 17.04 10.62
C LEU A 197 -13.48 17.68 10.37
N GLU A 198 -13.72 18.10 9.13
CA GLU A 198 -15.00 18.66 8.72
C GLU A 198 -16.13 17.62 8.88
N PRO A 199 -17.21 17.92 9.63
CA PRO A 199 -18.32 16.99 9.78
C PRO A 199 -18.94 16.60 8.43
N GLY A 200 -19.25 15.32 8.26
CA GLY A 200 -19.87 14.78 7.04
C GLY A 200 -18.93 14.61 5.83
N ARG A 201 -17.66 15.04 5.93
CA ARG A 201 -16.68 14.84 4.85
C ARG A 201 -16.13 13.40 4.81
N PHE A 202 -16.05 12.76 5.96
CA PHE A 202 -15.43 11.45 6.12
C PHE A 202 -16.45 10.47 6.69
N GLU A 203 -17.29 9.93 5.80
CA GLU A 203 -18.34 8.98 6.13
C GLU A 203 -18.01 7.58 5.62
N LEU A 204 -18.03 6.60 6.51
CA LEU A 204 -17.82 5.20 6.18
C LEU A 204 -18.77 4.72 5.07
N GLN A 205 -18.23 3.99 4.11
CA GLN A 205 -19.02 3.30 3.09
C GLN A 205 -19.95 2.30 3.78
N GLU A 206 -21.24 2.32 3.48
CA GLU A 206 -22.17 1.29 3.96
C GLU A 206 -21.79 -0.09 3.39
N LEU A 207 -21.72 -1.10 4.26
CA LEU A 207 -21.50 -2.49 3.82
C LEU A 207 -22.73 -2.96 3.05
N ALA A 208 -22.54 -3.28 1.76
CA ALA A 208 -23.56 -3.88 0.92
C ALA A 208 -23.59 -5.40 1.17
N TYR A 209 -24.44 -5.82 2.12
CA TYR A 209 -24.63 -7.23 2.50
C TYR A 209 -25.30 -8.07 1.43
#